data_AF-A0A932TDB8-F1
#
_entry.id   AF-A0A932TDB8-F1
#
_cell.length_a   1.000
_cell.length_b   1.000
_cell.length_c   1.000
_cell.angle_alpha   90.00
_cell.angle_beta   90.00
_cell.angle_gamma   90.00
#
_symmetry.space_group_name_H-M   'P 1'
#
loop_
_entity.id
_entity.type
_entity.pdbx_description
1 polymer ?
#
loop_
_entity_poly.entity_id
_entity_poly.type
_entity_poly.pdbx_seq_one_letter_code
_entity_poly.pdbx_strand_id
1 'polypeptide(L)'
;MIIEILSLFPSYFRGPFDVSMLMKAREKGLLEIRHTDIRDFAEDKHRRVDDRPFGGGPGMVLKAPPVVQAIRSVKKAGSYVICLSPQGKVLNASKCEELAKKEHLVLLCGHYEGIDERAIELEVDEEISIGDYVLTSGCPAVIVLVDAVARFIPG
;
A
#
# COMPACT_ATOMS: atom_id res chain seq x y z
N MET A 1 -0.26 -14.40 -8.40
CA MET A 1 -0.07 -13.50 -7.24
C MET A 1 -1.09 -12.37 -7.31
N ILE A 2 -1.68 -11.96 -6.19
CA ILE A 2 -2.62 -10.84 -6.11
C ILE A 2 -1.99 -9.73 -5.27
N ILE A 3 -2.08 -8.49 -5.75
CA ILE A 3 -1.65 -7.29 -5.03
C ILE A 3 -2.85 -6.33 -4.92
N GLU A 4 -3.32 -6.13 -3.69
CA GLU A 4 -4.36 -5.17 -3.33
C GLU A 4 -3.70 -3.86 -2.91
N ILE A 5 -4.01 -2.74 -3.57
CA ILE A 5 -3.43 -1.43 -3.28
C ILE A 5 -4.49 -0.55 -2.61
N LEU A 6 -4.22 -0.13 -1.39
CA LEU A 6 -5.06 0.78 -0.62
C LEU A 6 -4.47 2.20 -0.69
N SER A 7 -5.23 3.15 -1.23
CA SER A 7 -4.75 4.51 -1.43
C SER A 7 -5.89 5.54 -1.44
N LEU A 8 -5.54 6.81 -1.24
CA LEU A 8 -6.43 7.95 -1.52
C LEU A 8 -6.47 8.32 -3.00
N PHE A 9 -5.56 7.79 -3.83
CA PHE A 9 -5.46 8.14 -5.25
C PHE A 9 -5.38 6.89 -6.13
N PRO A 10 -6.47 6.10 -6.26
CA PRO A 10 -6.50 4.97 -7.19
C PRO A 10 -6.10 5.35 -8.63
N SER A 11 -6.44 6.56 -9.08
CA SER A 11 -6.07 7.06 -10.40
C SER A 11 -4.58 7.26 -10.61
N TYR A 12 -3.77 7.36 -9.54
CA TYR A 12 -2.31 7.50 -9.62
C TYR A 12 -1.65 6.27 -10.26
N PHE A 13 -2.30 5.11 -10.16
CA PHE A 13 -1.79 3.84 -10.65
C PHE A 13 -2.20 3.51 -12.09
N ARG A 14 -2.93 4.41 -12.76
CA ARG A 14 -3.26 4.27 -14.19
C ARG A 14 -2.01 4.50 -15.02
N GLY A 15 -1.60 3.52 -15.81
CA GLY A 15 -0.42 3.61 -16.67
C GLY A 15 0.76 2.76 -16.20
N PRO A 16 1.33 2.98 -14.99
CA PRO A 16 2.51 2.24 -14.53
C PRO A 16 2.39 0.72 -14.62
N PHE A 17 1.18 0.18 -14.42
CA PHE A 17 0.91 -1.26 -14.45
C PHE A 17 0.31 -1.75 -15.79
N ASP A 18 0.11 -0.84 -16.73
CA ASP A 18 -0.57 -1.09 -18.01
C ASP A 18 0.44 -1.07 -19.19
N VAL A 19 1.74 -1.08 -18.90
CA VAL A 19 2.79 -1.07 -19.93
C VAL A 19 3.85 -2.14 -19.68
N SER A 20 4.60 -2.48 -20.74
CA SER A 20 5.80 -3.33 -20.67
C SER A 20 5.58 -4.69 -19.96
N MET A 21 6.47 -5.08 -19.05
CA MET A 21 6.47 -6.38 -18.38
C MET A 21 5.32 -6.57 -17.40
N LEU A 22 4.89 -5.51 -16.69
CA LEU A 22 3.76 -5.58 -15.77
C LEU A 22 2.45 -5.86 -16.51
N MET A 23 2.25 -5.20 -17.67
CA MET A 23 1.13 -5.50 -18.56
C MET A 23 1.13 -6.98 -18.97
N LYS A 24 2.27 -7.49 -19.47
CA LYS A 24 2.37 -8.89 -19.89
C LYS A 24 2.13 -9.89 -18.75
N ALA A 25 2.63 -9.60 -17.55
CA ALA A 25 2.40 -10.44 -16.38
C ALA A 25 0.92 -10.51 -16.01
N ARG A 26 0.19 -9.39 -16.15
CA ARG A 26 -1.26 -9.33 -15.94
C ARG A 26 -2.04 -10.05 -17.03
N GLU A 27 -1.69 -9.86 -18.29
CA GLU A 27 -2.32 -10.54 -19.44
C GLU A 27 -2.16 -12.06 -19.38
N LYS A 28 -1.02 -12.55 -18.85
CA LYS A 28 -0.77 -13.96 -18.59
C LYS A 28 -1.41 -14.50 -17.30
N GLY A 29 -2.05 -13.65 -16.50
CA GLY A 29 -2.66 -14.03 -15.21
C GLY A 29 -1.65 -14.36 -14.10
N LEU A 30 -0.37 -14.01 -14.27
CA LEU A 30 0.67 -14.22 -13.24
C LEU A 30 0.54 -13.23 -12.09
N LEU A 31 0.10 -12.01 -12.41
CA LEU A 31 -0.06 -10.91 -11.48
C LEU A 31 -1.46 -10.30 -11.65
N GLU A 32 -2.20 -10.19 -10.56
CA GLU A 32 -3.45 -9.44 -10.49
C GLU A 32 -3.24 -8.23 -9.58
N ILE A 33 -3.58 -7.04 -10.07
CA ILE A 33 -3.48 -5.79 -9.30
C ILE A 33 -4.87 -5.20 -9.17
N ARG A 34 -5.24 -4.88 -7.94
CA ARG A 34 -6.53 -4.30 -7.57
C ARG A 34 -6.32 -3.05 -6.73
N HIS A 35 -7.30 -2.16 -6.77
CA HIS A 35 -7.24 -0.88 -6.10
C HIS A 35 -8.48 -0.67 -5.25
N THR A 36 -8.28 -0.14 -4.05
CA THR A 36 -9.33 0.21 -3.12
C THR A 36 -9.11 1.64 -2.63
N ASP A 37 -10.14 2.48 -2.76
CA ASP A 37 -10.11 3.85 -2.25
C ASP A 37 -10.44 3.85 -0.76
N ILE A 38 -9.51 4.29 0.10
CA ILE A 38 -9.73 4.33 1.55
C ILE A 38 -10.92 5.24 1.91
N ARG A 39 -11.23 6.24 1.06
CA ARG A 39 -12.36 7.16 1.27
C ARG A 39 -13.73 6.50 1.10
N ASP A 40 -13.80 5.28 0.59
CA ASP A 40 -15.04 4.50 0.55
C ASP A 40 -15.42 3.95 1.95
N PHE A 41 -14.48 3.97 2.90
CA PHE A 41 -14.66 3.51 4.29
C PHE A 41 -14.74 4.65 5.29
N ALA A 42 -14.88 5.88 4.81
CA ALA A 42 -15.08 7.03 5.67
C ALA A 42 -16.48 6.98 6.31
N GLU A 43 -16.55 7.23 7.62
CA GLU A 43 -17.80 7.15 8.39
C GLU A 43 -18.69 8.38 8.22
N ASP A 44 -18.13 9.50 7.75
CA ASP A 44 -18.86 10.76 7.60
C ASP A 44 -19.29 11.05 6.16
N LYS A 45 -20.36 11.85 6.04
CA LYS A 45 -20.93 12.30 4.77
C LYS A 45 -19.97 13.09 3.87
N HIS A 46 -18.88 13.60 4.42
CA HIS A 46 -17.87 14.37 3.71
C HIS A 46 -16.69 13.50 3.25
N ARG A 47 -16.75 12.18 3.52
CA ARG A 47 -15.72 11.19 3.21
C ARG A 47 -14.35 11.54 3.79
N ARG A 48 -14.33 12.11 5.00
CA ARG A 48 -13.08 12.54 5.65
C ARG A 48 -12.38 11.38 6.35
N VAL A 49 -11.19 11.07 5.86
CA VAL A 49 -10.35 9.95 6.33
C VAL A 49 -9.16 10.39 7.17
N ASP A 50 -9.01 11.68 7.42
CA ASP A 50 -7.87 12.29 8.10
C ASP A 50 -8.32 13.12 9.31
N ASP A 51 -7.47 13.19 10.33
CA ASP A 51 -7.67 14.09 11.46
C ASP A 51 -6.38 14.67 12.00
N ARG A 52 -6.52 15.69 12.88
CA ARG A 52 -5.38 16.26 13.57
C ARG A 52 -4.77 15.22 14.53
N PRO A 53 -3.43 15.15 14.63
CA PRO A 53 -2.78 14.26 15.58
C PRO A 53 -3.12 14.66 17.02
N PHE A 54 -3.32 13.65 17.87
CA PHE A 54 -3.36 13.88 19.32
C PHE A 54 -2.00 14.41 19.81
N GLY A 55 -2.01 15.32 20.77
CA GLY A 55 -0.80 16.04 21.21
C GLY A 55 -0.50 17.32 20.42
N GLY A 56 -1.24 17.59 19.34
CA GLY A 56 -1.03 18.76 18.50
C GLY A 56 0.10 18.58 17.50
N GLY A 57 0.50 19.68 16.84
CA GLY A 57 1.46 19.66 15.73
C GLY A 57 0.83 20.06 14.39
N PRO A 58 1.65 20.30 13.37
CA PRO A 58 1.16 20.59 12.02
C PRO A 58 0.59 19.33 11.35
N GLY A 59 -0.15 19.53 10.25
CA GLY A 59 -0.58 18.44 9.38
C GLY A 59 -1.76 17.63 9.89
N MET A 60 -2.00 16.52 9.20
CA MET A 60 -3.11 15.58 9.43
C MET A 60 -2.56 14.15 9.39
N VAL A 61 -3.27 13.21 9.98
CA VAL A 61 -2.94 11.78 10.00
C VAL A 61 -4.14 10.99 9.53
N LEU A 62 -3.93 9.91 8.77
CA LEU A 62 -5.01 9.01 8.39
C LEU A 62 -5.61 8.34 9.63
N LYS A 63 -6.94 8.46 9.78
CA LYS A 63 -7.69 7.88 10.90
C LYS A 63 -7.62 6.36 10.87
N ALA A 64 -7.52 5.73 12.04
CA ALA A 64 -7.49 4.27 12.14
C ALA A 64 -8.74 3.57 11.58
N PRO A 65 -9.99 3.97 11.88
CA PRO A 65 -11.18 3.25 11.43
C PRO A 65 -11.28 3.04 9.90
N PRO A 66 -11.20 4.06 9.03
CA PRO A 66 -11.29 3.85 7.59
C PRO A 66 -10.14 2.99 7.04
N VAL A 67 -8.93 3.13 7.60
CA VAL A 67 -7.76 2.33 7.19
C VAL A 67 -7.97 0.86 7.56
N VAL A 68 -8.36 0.57 8.80
CA VAL A 68 -8.62 -0.80 9.27
C VAL A 68 -9.75 -1.45 8.47
N GLN A 69 -10.84 -0.72 8.21
CA GLN A 69 -11.94 -1.21 7.40
C GLN A 69 -11.51 -1.50 5.95
N ALA A 70 -10.72 -0.61 5.34
CA ALA A 70 -10.18 -0.82 3.99
C ALA A 70 -9.30 -2.06 3.92
N ILE A 71 -8.38 -2.26 4.87
CA ILE A 71 -7.53 -3.46 4.93
C ILE A 71 -8.40 -4.71 5.09
N ARG A 72 -9.32 -4.73 6.04
CA ARG A 72 -10.19 -5.89 6.31
C ARG A 72 -11.13 -6.24 5.16
N SER A 73 -11.47 -5.27 4.31
CA SER A 73 -12.33 -5.51 3.14
C SER A 73 -11.67 -6.39 2.07
N VAL A 74 -10.33 -6.34 1.98
CA VAL A 74 -9.54 -7.10 0.98
C VAL A 74 -8.71 -8.23 1.60
N LYS A 75 -8.38 -8.12 2.89
CA LYS A 75 -7.55 -9.09 3.62
C LYS A 75 -8.26 -10.45 3.70
N LYS A 76 -7.50 -11.50 3.39
CA LYS A 76 -7.86 -12.92 3.50
C LYS A 76 -6.88 -13.66 4.40
N ALA A 77 -7.22 -14.88 4.82
CA ALA A 77 -6.27 -15.75 5.49
C ALA A 77 -4.98 -15.91 4.67
N GLY A 78 -3.82 -15.67 5.29
CA GLY A 78 -2.51 -15.73 4.63
C GLY A 78 -2.09 -14.47 3.85
N SER A 79 -2.89 -13.39 3.88
CA SER A 79 -2.47 -12.10 3.31
C SER A 79 -1.29 -11.52 4.08
N TYR A 80 -0.38 -10.86 3.36
CA TYR A 80 0.71 -10.11 3.97
C TYR A 80 0.51 -8.60 3.71
N VAL A 81 0.36 -7.82 4.78
CA VAL A 81 0.01 -6.40 4.74
C VAL A 81 1.25 -5.56 4.97
N ILE A 82 1.57 -4.71 4.00
CA ILE A 82 2.74 -3.83 4.03
C ILE A 82 2.28 -2.38 4.06
N CYS A 83 2.80 -1.59 4.98
CA CYS A 83 2.68 -0.13 4.95
C CYS A 83 3.92 0.49 4.30
N LEU A 84 3.71 1.37 3.32
CA LEU A 84 4.77 2.08 2.64
C LEU A 84 5.07 3.35 3.43
N SER A 85 6.22 3.38 4.09
CA SER A 85 6.55 4.34 5.14
C SER A 85 8.06 4.61 5.18
N PRO A 86 8.51 5.87 5.38
CA PRO A 86 9.94 6.19 5.45
C PRO A 86 10.64 5.57 6.66
N GLN A 87 9.91 5.24 7.74
CA GLN A 87 10.46 4.57 8.93
C GLN A 87 10.62 3.05 8.75
N GLY A 88 10.12 2.51 7.62
CA GLY A 88 10.20 1.09 7.29
C GLY A 88 11.60 0.63 6.90
N LYS A 89 11.77 -0.69 6.82
CA LYS A 89 13.03 -1.29 6.33
C LYS A 89 13.23 -0.93 4.86
N VAL A 90 14.46 -0.58 4.48
CA VAL A 90 14.79 -0.22 3.10
C VAL A 90 14.64 -1.44 2.19
N LEU A 91 13.81 -1.29 1.16
CA LEU A 91 13.56 -2.29 0.14
C LEU A 91 14.86 -2.70 -0.56
N ASN A 92 15.06 -4.00 -0.72
CA ASN A 92 16.21 -4.57 -1.42
C ASN A 92 15.79 -5.82 -2.20
N ALA A 93 16.66 -6.32 -3.06
CA ALA A 93 16.36 -7.46 -3.93
C ALA A 93 15.96 -8.74 -3.17
N SER A 94 16.61 -9.02 -2.02
CA SER A 94 16.27 -10.17 -1.19
C SER A 94 14.85 -10.08 -0.63
N LYS A 95 14.47 -8.88 -0.16
CA LYS A 95 13.09 -8.61 0.26
C LYS A 95 12.11 -8.76 -0.90
N CYS A 96 12.45 -8.27 -2.11
CA CYS A 96 11.57 -8.45 -3.28
C CYS A 96 11.35 -9.94 -3.62
N GLU A 97 12.40 -10.76 -3.55
CA GLU A 97 12.28 -12.21 -3.77
C GLU A 97 11.44 -12.89 -2.69
N GLU A 98 11.58 -12.49 -1.43
CA GLU A 98 10.74 -12.96 -0.33
C GLU A 98 9.26 -12.63 -0.58
N LEU A 99 8.96 -11.38 -0.96
CA LEU A 99 7.62 -10.90 -1.21
C LEU A 99 6.98 -11.56 -2.44
N ALA A 100 7.76 -11.88 -3.48
CA ALA A 100 7.28 -12.57 -4.67
C ALA A 100 6.77 -13.99 -4.41
N LYS A 101 7.16 -14.60 -3.27
CA LYS A 101 6.67 -15.91 -2.81
C LYS A 101 5.30 -15.83 -2.12
N LYS A 102 4.80 -14.63 -1.82
CA LYS A 102 3.48 -14.44 -1.21
C LYS A 102 2.39 -14.54 -2.27
N GLU A 103 1.30 -15.25 -1.98
CA GLU A 103 0.17 -15.36 -2.90
C GLU A 103 -0.68 -14.08 -2.94
N HIS A 104 -0.77 -13.38 -1.81
CA HIS A 104 -1.62 -12.21 -1.61
C HIS A 104 -0.91 -11.12 -0.79
N LEU A 105 -0.63 -9.98 -1.42
CA LEU A 105 -0.09 -8.79 -0.76
C LEU A 105 -1.15 -7.70 -0.66
N VAL A 106 -1.18 -7.00 0.47
CA VAL A 106 -1.96 -5.77 0.65
C VAL A 106 -0.97 -4.63 0.89
N LEU A 107 -0.99 -3.63 0.02
CA LEU A 107 -0.07 -2.48 0.06
C LEU A 107 -0.84 -1.22 0.50
N LEU A 108 -0.54 -0.73 1.69
CA LEU A 108 -1.12 0.47 2.27
C LEU A 108 -0.26 1.70 1.95
N CYS A 109 -0.81 2.64 1.20
CA CYS A 109 -0.14 3.90 0.88
C CYS A 109 -0.25 4.89 2.05
N GLY A 110 0.88 5.27 2.64
CA GLY A 110 0.94 6.42 3.54
C GLY A 110 0.57 7.74 2.85
N HIS A 111 -0.04 8.66 3.60
CA HIS A 111 -0.34 10.02 3.17
C HIS A 111 -0.30 10.99 4.36
N TYR A 112 -0.30 12.29 4.09
CA TYR A 112 -0.23 13.35 5.09
C TYR A 112 1.03 13.17 5.97
N GLU A 113 0.93 13.37 7.29
CA GLU A 113 2.03 13.09 8.23
C GLU A 113 2.17 11.60 8.57
N GLY A 114 1.26 10.74 8.08
CA GLY A 114 1.28 9.31 8.31
C GLY A 114 -0.10 8.71 8.59
N ILE A 115 -0.07 7.56 9.25
CA ILE A 115 -1.25 6.77 9.61
C ILE A 115 -1.28 6.63 11.12
N ASP A 116 -2.48 6.61 11.71
CA ASP A 116 -2.64 6.34 13.13
C ASP A 116 -2.01 4.99 13.49
N GLU A 117 -1.06 5.02 14.44
CA GLU A 117 -0.23 3.87 14.81
C GLU A 117 -1.05 2.63 15.20
N ARG A 118 -2.25 2.83 15.76
CA ARG A 118 -3.13 1.71 16.14
C ARG A 118 -3.56 0.89 14.92
N ALA A 119 -3.74 1.51 13.75
CA ALA A 119 -4.03 0.78 12.52
C ALA A 119 -2.82 -0.02 12.03
N ILE A 120 -1.61 0.50 12.24
CA ILE A 120 -0.36 -0.20 11.92
C ILE A 120 -0.23 -1.43 12.81
N GLU A 121 -0.28 -1.25 14.14
CA GLU A 121 -0.16 -2.34 15.12
C GLU A 121 -1.23 -3.43 14.95
N LEU A 122 -2.46 -3.06 14.57
CA LEU A 122 -3.57 -4.01 14.44
C LEU A 122 -3.53 -4.82 13.14
N GLU A 123 -3.05 -4.23 12.03
CA GLU A 123 -3.30 -4.79 10.70
C GLU A 123 -2.08 -4.97 9.81
N VAL A 124 -0.96 -4.30 10.09
CA VAL A 124 0.25 -4.27 9.25
C VAL A 124 1.29 -5.28 9.75
N ASP A 125 1.81 -6.11 8.84
CA ASP A 125 2.84 -7.09 9.13
C ASP A 125 4.26 -6.50 9.03
N GLU A 126 4.48 -5.56 8.11
CA GLU A 126 5.77 -4.93 7.88
C GLU A 126 5.64 -3.50 7.33
N GLU A 127 6.55 -2.62 7.74
CA GLU A 127 6.76 -1.31 7.11
C GLU A 127 7.98 -1.33 6.18
N ILE A 128 7.83 -0.78 4.97
CA ILE A 128 8.89 -0.73 3.96
C ILE A 128 9.10 0.69 3.46
N SER A 129 10.37 1.10 3.41
CA SER A 129 10.86 2.32 2.78
C SER A 129 11.51 2.00 1.43
N ILE A 130 11.44 2.93 0.46
CA ILE A 130 12.14 2.83 -0.83
C ILE A 130 13.43 3.67 -0.90
N GLY A 131 13.80 4.34 0.19
CA GLY A 131 15.06 5.09 0.30
C GLY A 131 15.02 6.26 1.26
N ASP A 132 16.17 6.93 1.38
CA ASP A 132 16.39 8.06 2.30
C ASP A 132 16.03 9.40 1.65
N TYR A 133 14.73 9.63 1.50
CA TYR A 133 14.15 10.85 0.95
C TYR A 133 12.66 10.95 1.33
N VAL A 134 12.10 12.16 1.22
CA VAL A 134 10.70 12.41 1.56
C VAL A 134 9.85 12.46 0.29
N LEU A 135 8.72 11.76 0.30
CA LEU A 135 7.70 11.78 -0.75
C LEU A 135 6.39 12.39 -0.21
N THR A 136 5.56 12.90 -1.12
CA THR A 136 4.24 13.46 -0.76
C THR A 136 3.21 12.38 -0.43
N SER A 137 3.45 11.14 -0.85
CA SER A 137 2.61 9.98 -0.55
C SER A 137 3.39 8.67 -0.78
N GLY A 138 2.84 7.56 -0.30
CA GLY A 138 3.35 6.22 -0.57
C GLY A 138 3.07 5.70 -1.99
N CYS A 139 2.35 6.44 -2.84
CA CYS A 139 1.96 5.94 -4.17
C CYS A 139 3.17 5.61 -5.08
N PRO A 140 4.22 6.45 -5.17
CA PRO A 140 5.44 6.10 -5.91
C PRO A 140 6.14 4.86 -5.32
N ALA A 141 6.15 4.73 -3.99
CA ALA A 141 6.75 3.59 -3.30
C ALA A 141 6.03 2.27 -3.63
N VAL A 142 4.70 2.30 -3.75
CA VAL A 142 3.92 1.15 -4.23
C VAL A 142 4.32 0.76 -5.65
N ILE A 143 4.45 1.72 -6.58
CA ILE A 143 4.84 1.41 -7.96
C ILE A 143 6.22 0.75 -7.99
N VAL A 144 7.19 1.31 -7.25
CA VAL A 144 8.55 0.76 -7.16
C VAL A 144 8.54 -0.66 -6.57
N LEU A 145 7.81 -0.88 -5.47
CA LEU A 145 7.72 -2.19 -4.83
C LEU A 145 7.08 -3.21 -5.78
N VAL A 146 5.95 -2.87 -6.42
CA VAL A 146 5.25 -3.78 -7.34
C VAL A 146 6.13 -4.13 -8.53
N ASP A 147 6.79 -3.16 -9.16
CA ASP A 147 7.69 -3.41 -10.29
C ASP A 147 8.87 -4.31 -9.88
N ALA A 148 9.51 -4.00 -8.74
CA ALA A 148 10.64 -4.76 -8.24
C ALA A 148 10.27 -6.19 -7.84
N VAL A 149 9.11 -6.41 -7.21
CA VAL A 149 8.60 -7.73 -6.82
C VAL A 149 8.18 -8.56 -8.03
N ALA A 150 7.51 -7.93 -9.01
CA ALA A 150 7.04 -8.63 -10.21
C ALA A 150 8.17 -9.29 -11.01
N ARG A 151 9.40 -8.73 -10.95
CA ARG A 151 10.60 -9.30 -11.57
C ARG A 151 11.00 -10.68 -11.04
N PHE A 152 10.54 -11.06 -9.85
CA PHE A 152 10.83 -12.34 -9.21
C PHE A 152 9.68 -13.35 -9.31
N ILE A 153 8.55 -12.98 -9.92
CA ILE A 153 7.45 -13.91 -10.19
C ILE A 153 7.84 -14.79 -11.39
N PRO A 154 7.82 -16.13 -11.27
CA PRO A 154 8.13 -17.00 -12.42
C PRO A 154 7.09 -16.92 -13.55
N GLY A 155 7.53 -16.71 -14.80
CA GLY A 155 6.70 -16.73 -16.03
C GLY A 155 6.82 -15.49 -16.92
#